data_AF-X0XP22-F1
#
_entry.id   AF-X0XP22-F1
#
_cell.length_a   1.000
_cell.length_b   1.000
_cell.length_c   1.000
_cell.angle_alpha   90.00
_cell.angle_beta   90.00
_cell.angle_gamma   90.00
#
_symmetry.space_group_name_H-M   'P 1'
#
loop_
_entity.id
_entity.type
_entity.pdbx_description
1 polymer ?
#
loop_
_entity_poly.entity_id
_entity_poly.type
_entity_poly.pdbx_seq_one_letter_code
_entity_poly.pdbx_strand_id
1 'polypeptide(L)' 'YHIARTAKVPIVMSYLDYTDGRGGFGPAFYPSGDVRNDMDTVRAFYEGKQGKFPELFGRIRLLEEDDAEGAAS' A
#
# COMPACT_ATOMS: atom_id res chain seq x y z
N TYR A 1 -3.96 1.40 7.86
CA TYR A 1 -5.22 1.49 7.10
C TYR A 1 -6.43 1.79 8.00
N HIS A 2 -6.84 0.89 8.90
CA HIS A 2 -8.08 1.02 9.68
C HIS A 2 -8.21 2.31 10.50
N ILE A 3 -7.13 2.76 11.15
CA ILE A 3 -7.12 4.04 11.90
C ILE A 3 -7.54 5.19 10.99
N ALA A 4 -6.91 5.30 9.81
CA ALA A 4 -7.18 6.37 8.86
C ALA A 4 -8.60 6.29 8.28
N ARG A 5 -9.07 5.09 7.95
CA ARG A 5 -10.44 4.84 7.48
C ARG A 5 -11.47 5.26 8.54
N THR A 6 -11.32 4.80 9.79
CA THR A 6 -12.26 5.11 10.88
C THR A 6 -12.26 6.60 11.23
N ALA A 7 -11.08 7.22 11.29
CA ALA A 7 -10.94 8.64 11.59
C ALA A 7 -11.24 9.56 10.38
N LYS A 8 -11.46 9.00 9.18
CA LYS A 8 -11.68 9.73 7.93
C LYS A 8 -10.55 10.72 7.60
N VAL A 9 -9.31 10.30 7.84
CA VAL A 9 -8.10 11.09 7.54
C VAL A 9 -7.32 10.47 6.38
N PRO A 10 -6.59 11.27 5.58
CA PRO A 10 -5.78 10.72 4.50
C PRO A 10 -4.55 9.98 5.03
N ILE A 11 -4.04 9.05 4.23
CA ILE A 11 -2.73 8.42 4.35
C ILE A 11 -1.83 9.06 3.30
N VAL A 12 -0.68 9.58 3.70
CA VAL A 12 0.36 10.02 2.76
C VAL A 12 1.42 8.92 2.71
N MET A 13 1.52 8.25 1.57
CA MET A 13 2.54 7.22 1.36
C MET A 13 3.88 7.91 1.10
N SER A 14 4.95 7.46 1.75
CA SER A 14 6.31 7.92 1.47
C SER A 14 7.17 6.78 0.99
N TYR A 15 8.26 7.09 0.29
CA TYR A 15 9.19 6.09 -0.20
C TYR A 15 10.64 6.56 -0.11
N LEU A 16 11.54 5.59 -0.10
CA LEU A 16 12.97 5.73 -0.33
C LEU A 16 13.34 4.72 -1.41
N ASP A 17 13.81 5.22 -2.55
CA ASP A 17 14.28 4.43 -3.67
C ASP A 17 15.81 4.48 -3.72
N TYR A 18 16.43 3.34 -3.47
CA TYR A 18 17.87 3.18 -3.38
C TYR A 18 18.54 2.98 -4.75
N THR A 19 17.78 2.81 -5.83
CA THR A 19 18.34 2.77 -7.20
C THR A 19 18.96 4.10 -7.57
N ASP A 20 18.21 5.19 -7.36
CA ASP A 20 18.62 6.56 -7.68
C ASP A 20 18.94 7.41 -6.42
N GLY A 21 18.79 6.83 -5.22
CA GLY A 21 18.99 7.54 -3.95
C GLY A 21 17.96 8.65 -3.70
N ARG A 22 16.71 8.41 -4.10
CA ARG A 22 15.63 9.42 -4.04
C ARG A 22 14.61 9.07 -2.99
N GLY A 23 14.08 10.08 -2.31
CA GLY A 23 12.94 9.95 -1.41
C GLY A 23 11.82 10.90 -1.79
N GLY A 24 10.60 10.57 -1.40
CA GLY A 24 9.46 11.43 -1.70
C GLY A 24 8.20 11.05 -0.96
N PHE A 25 7.22 11.94 -1.07
CA PHE A 25 5.86 11.76 -0.57
C PHE A 25 4.91 11.67 -1.76
N GLY A 26 4.03 10.70 -1.71
CA GLY A 26 2.92 10.54 -2.63
C GLY A 26 1.78 11.51 -2.32
N PRO A 27 0.72 11.48 -3.14
CA PRO A 27 -0.48 12.26 -2.89
C PRO A 27 -1.21 11.77 -1.62
N ALA A 28 -2.10 12.60 -1.10
CA ALA A 28 -3.03 12.20 -0.05
C ALA A 28 -3.97 11.11 -0.58
N PHE A 29 -3.89 9.91 0.00
CA PHE A 29 -4.73 8.79 -0.31
C PHE A 29 -5.83 8.64 0.75
N TYR A 30 -7.09 8.63 0.33
CA TYR A 30 -8.23 8.42 1.21
C TYR A 30 -8.73 6.98 1.05
N PRO A 31 -8.66 6.13 2.10
CA PRO A 31 -9.21 4.79 2.06
C PRO A 31 -10.69 4.78 1.64
N SER A 32 -11.03 4.04 0.59
CA SER A 32 -12.41 3.90 0.11
C SER A 32 -13.24 2.95 0.98
N GLY A 33 -12.57 2.00 1.64
CA GLY A 33 -13.21 0.91 2.37
C GLY A 33 -13.34 -0.38 1.58
N ASP A 34 -13.13 -0.34 0.26
CA ASP A 34 -12.84 -1.52 -0.55
C ASP A 34 -11.36 -1.87 -0.38
N VAL A 35 -11.10 -2.86 0.46
CA VAL A 35 -9.74 -3.22 0.85
C VAL A 35 -8.90 -3.64 -0.35
N ARG A 36 -9.48 -4.38 -1.31
CA ARG A 36 -8.73 -4.86 -2.48
C ARG A 36 -8.34 -3.71 -3.39
N ASN A 37 -9.30 -2.85 -3.74
CA ASN A 37 -9.04 -1.67 -4.57
C ASN A 37 -8.06 -0.69 -3.91
N ASP A 38 -8.19 -0.51 -2.59
CA ASP A 38 -7.29 0.34 -1.83
C ASP A 38 -5.86 -0.23 -1.83
N MET A 39 -5.70 -1.54 -1.61
CA MET A 39 -4.38 -2.16 -1.63
C MET A 39 -3.78 -2.22 -3.05
N ASP A 40 -4.59 -2.36 -4.11
CA ASP A 40 -4.15 -2.22 -5.49
C ASP A 40 -3.59 -0.82 -5.77
N THR A 41 -4.24 0.22 -5.25
CA THR A 41 -3.75 1.60 -5.35
C THR A 41 -2.39 1.77 -4.64
N VAL A 42 -2.25 1.19 -3.45
CA VAL A 42 -0.98 1.24 -2.69
C VAL A 42 0.12 0.45 -3.42
N ARG A 43 -0.20 -0.72 -3.97
CA ARG A 43 0.73 -1.55 -4.77
C ARG A 43 1.22 -0.78 -6.01
N ALA A 44 0.30 -0.17 -6.76
CA ALA A 44 0.65 0.66 -7.93
C ALA A 44 1.53 1.85 -7.54
N PHE A 45 1.31 2.47 -6.38
CA PHE A 45 2.20 3.54 -5.91
C PHE A 45 3.62 3.05 -5.65
N TYR A 46 3.80 1.87 -5.05
CA TYR A 46 5.13 1.32 -4.74
C TYR A 46 5.78 0.56 -5.89
N GLU A 47 5.09 0.36 -7.01
CA GLU A 47 5.65 -0.29 -8.20
C GLU A 47 6.93 0.43 -8.69
N GLY A 48 7.94 -0.38 -9.04
CA GLY A 48 9.23 0.08 -9.54
C GLY A 48 10.18 0.66 -8.48
N LYS A 49 9.71 0.94 -7.26
CA LYS A 49 10.56 1.50 -6.18
C LYS A 49 11.33 0.40 -5.49
N GLN A 50 12.64 0.58 -5.32
CA GLN A 50 13.49 -0.44 -4.71
C GLN A 50 14.06 0.00 -3.37
N GLY A 51 13.79 -0.80 -2.34
CA GLY A 51 14.38 -0.63 -1.03
C GLY A 51 15.86 -1.01 -1.00
N LYS A 52 16.55 -0.71 0.11
CA LYS A 52 17.96 -1.07 0.32
C LYS A 52 18.22 -2.58 0.26
N PHE A 53 17.23 -3.38 0.68
CA PHE A 53 17.26 -4.84 0.69
C PHE A 53 16.04 -5.36 -0.11
N PRO A 54 16.11 -5.39 -1.46
CA PRO A 54 14.98 -5.77 -2.31
C PRO A 54 14.44 -7.18 -2.03
N GLU A 55 15.30 -8.09 -1.56
CA GLU A 55 14.95 -9.48 -1.22
C GLU A 55 14.01 -9.60 -0.02
N LEU A 56 13.91 -8.56 0.81
CA LEU A 56 12.98 -8.49 1.93
C LEU A 56 11.63 -7.86 1.56
N PHE A 57 11.43 -7.50 0.28
CA PHE A 57 10.18 -6.91 -0.17
C PHE A 57 9.07 -7.97 -0.19
N GLY A 58 8.07 -7.77 0.66
CA GLY A 58 6.85 -8.57 0.67
C GLY A 58 5.75 -7.95 -0.18
N ARG A 59 4.79 -8.77 -0.62
CA ARG A 59 3.56 -8.27 -1.23
C ARG A 59 2.83 -7.36 -0.24
N ILE A 60 2.55 -6.12 -0.65
CA ILE A 60 1.72 -5.20 0.12
C ILE A 60 0.29 -5.72 0.10
N ARG A 61 -0.23 -6.13 1.26
CA ARG A 61 -1.57 -6.68 1.42
C ARG A 61 -2.09 -6.55 2.84
N LEU A 62 -3.40 -6.64 3.00
CA LEU A 62 -4.06 -6.84 4.29
C LEU A 62 -4.68 -8.24 4.36
N LEU A 63 -4.93 -8.74 5.58
CA LEU A 63 -5.50 -10.08 5.79
C LEU A 63 -6.91 -10.19 5.20
N GLU A 64 -7.69 -9.12 5.27
CA GLU A 64 -9.06 -9.06 4.76
C GLU A 64 -9.15 -9.27 3.23
N GLU A 65 -8.04 -9.17 2.49
CA GLU A 65 -8.00 -9.54 1.08
C GLU A 65 -8.11 -11.07 0.88
N ASP A 66 -7.59 -11.86 1.83
CA ASP A 66 -7.57 -13.32 1.77
C ASP A 66 -8.95 -13.91 2.15
N ASP A 67 -9.62 -13.32 3.14
CA ASP A 67 -10.97 -13.74 3.56
C ASP A 67 -12.01 -13.60 2.43
N ALA A 68 -11.82 -12.60 1.56
CA ALA A 68 -12.66 -12.38 0.38
C ALA A 68 -12.37 -13.37 -0.77
N GLU A 69 -11.17 -13.97 -0.81
CA GLU A 69 -10.84 -15.03 -1.78
C GLU A 69 -11.35 -16.40 -1.30
N GLY A 70 -11.31 -16.68 0.00
CA GLY A 70 -11.81 -17.94 0.59
C GLY A 70 -13.34 -18.12 0.53
N ALA A 71 -14.11 -17.05 0.37
CA ALA A 71 -15.56 -17.11 0.19
C ALA A 71 -16.00 -17.36 -1.26
N ALA A 72 -15.07 -17.34 -2.22
CA ALA A 72 -15.33 -17.52 -3.65
C ALA A 72 -14.89 -18.90 -4.18
N SER A 73 -14.51 -19.83 -3.29
CA SER A 73 -14.09 -21.21 -3.60
C SER A 73 -15.06 -22.26 -3.09
#